data_AF-A0A9Q0INP5-F1
#
_entry.id   AF-A0A9Q0INP5-F1
#
_cell.length_a   1.000
_cell.length_b   1.000
_cell.length_c   1.000
_cell.angle_alpha   90.00
_cell.angle_beta   90.00
_cell.angle_gamma   90.00
#
_symmetry.space_group_name_H-M   'P 1'
#
loop_
_entity.id
_entity.type
_entity.pdbx_description
1 polymer ?
#
loop_
_entity_poly.entity_id
_entity_poly.type
_entity_poly.pdbx_seq_one_letter_code
_entity_poly.pdbx_strand_id
1 'polypeptide(L)'
;MTGSWRLFLLCGLLQGAGCQTGTNKVLFATNVMPAIGSCVTVPCHFTLEKRFEEDLIPECKPIWRKGNKGPVLPNLTKESTGGMSVTFRGNLTAYDCTTTFYNVDNGSYYFRLECPNKLQWNFVDEPLTIQFKGDLPAPLLTHPKEQVVEGTLVELGCSAPSPCHPHPTIVTWTPTLGLSTQLQRDNEVTSTLTFTASHRYHGNNVSCTAIYFKQSQGKNVTISRSYQLSISFSPRNTSVSGSPCHPAREGGCLNLTCTSHANPPVSEFTWYRIHGERILQIGNGSALSIQLFNTNNWFFCEVLNGIGTEKSNVYKIDIQGIYSTCWQKSLSNDHQIRFF
;
A
#
# COMPACT_ATOMS: atom_id res chain seq x y z
N MET A 1 67.15 17.18 44.45
CA MET A 1 67.92 16.86 43.22
C MET A 1 67.35 15.55 42.74
N THR A 2 66.53 15.46 41.70
CA THR A 2 66.71 15.90 40.31
C THR A 2 65.36 16.29 39.72
N GLY A 3 65.31 17.46 39.07
CA GLY A 3 64.13 17.98 38.39
C GLY A 3 63.85 17.26 37.08
N SER A 4 62.56 17.18 36.72
CA SER A 4 62.11 16.87 35.37
C SER A 4 61.16 17.98 34.95
N TRP A 5 61.68 18.91 34.15
CA TRP A 5 60.91 19.91 33.43
C TRP A 5 59.96 19.19 32.47
N ARG A 6 58.65 19.44 32.57
CA ARG A 6 57.72 19.17 31.48
C ARG A 6 57.12 20.50 31.02
N LEU A 7 57.42 20.78 29.76
CA LEU A 7 57.08 21.95 28.99
C LEU A 7 55.62 22.37 29.17
N PHE A 8 55.41 23.65 29.47
CA PHE A 8 54.20 24.37 29.12
C PHE A 8 54.11 24.42 27.59
N LEU A 9 53.26 23.58 27.00
CA LEU A 9 52.82 23.76 25.63
C LEU A 9 51.86 24.96 25.61
N LEU A 10 52.41 26.11 25.26
CA LEU A 10 51.66 27.26 24.77
C LEU A 10 50.76 26.78 23.62
N CYS A 11 49.45 26.73 23.87
CA CYS A 11 48.46 26.63 22.82
C CYS A 11 48.47 27.97 22.07
N GLY A 12 49.38 28.08 21.11
CA GLY A 12 49.45 29.21 20.19
C GLY A 12 48.12 29.37 19.49
N LEU A 13 47.57 30.57 19.60
CA LEU A 13 46.48 31.09 18.77
C LEU A 13 46.89 30.99 17.31
N LEU A 14 46.64 29.84 16.68
CA LEU A 14 46.40 29.79 15.25
C LEU A 14 44.95 30.25 15.05
N GLN A 15 44.74 31.57 15.16
CA GLN A 15 43.73 32.24 14.34
C GLN A 15 44.21 32.14 12.89
N GLY A 16 44.14 30.93 12.34
CA GLY A 16 43.94 30.75 10.92
C GLY A 16 42.53 31.23 10.66
N ALA A 17 42.38 32.55 10.49
CA ALA A 17 41.30 33.11 9.71
C ALA A 17 41.48 32.59 8.27
N GLY A 18 41.12 31.32 8.07
CA GLY A 18 40.84 30.79 6.76
C GLY A 18 39.68 31.61 6.25
N CYS A 19 40.01 32.61 5.43
CA CYS A 19 39.06 33.36 4.65
C CYS A 19 38.27 32.31 3.87
N GLN A 20 37.06 31.97 4.32
CA GLN A 20 36.08 31.35 3.42
C GLN A 20 35.76 32.44 2.40
N THR A 21 36.57 32.48 1.34
CA THR A 21 36.22 33.14 0.09
C THR A 21 35.04 32.34 -0.44
N GLY A 22 33.81 32.77 -0.09
CA GLY A 22 32.60 32.18 -0.62
C GLY A 22 32.69 32.20 -2.14
N THR A 23 32.63 31.04 -2.77
CA THR A 23 32.66 30.91 -4.23
C THR A 23 31.26 30.95 -4.79
N ASN A 24 31.05 31.58 -5.94
CA ASN A 24 29.75 31.58 -6.62
C ASN A 24 29.34 30.15 -7.02
N LYS A 25 28.36 29.54 -6.35
CA LYS A 25 27.88 28.18 -6.66
C LYS A 25 26.36 28.10 -6.64
N VAL A 26 25.79 27.17 -7.40
CA VAL A 26 24.36 26.82 -7.36
C VAL A 26 24.21 25.37 -6.92
N LEU A 27 23.26 25.11 -6.01
CA LEU A 27 22.96 23.81 -5.45
C LEU A 27 21.51 23.47 -5.78
N PHE A 28 21.28 22.26 -6.30
CA PHE A 28 19.96 21.74 -6.59
C PHE A 28 19.60 20.66 -5.58
N ALA A 29 18.37 20.66 -5.09
CA ALA A 29 17.90 19.63 -4.16
C ALA A 29 17.63 18.31 -4.91
N THR A 30 18.69 17.55 -5.22
CA THR A 30 18.68 16.16 -5.72
C THR A 30 17.94 15.87 -7.04
N ASN A 31 18.36 14.80 -7.72
CA ASN A 31 17.91 14.39 -9.06
C ASN A 31 16.38 14.29 -9.17
N VAL A 32 15.77 15.24 -9.87
CA VAL A 32 14.33 15.19 -10.12
C VAL A 32 14.09 14.28 -11.33
N MET A 33 13.31 13.22 -11.14
CA MET A 33 12.87 12.32 -12.22
C MET A 33 11.44 12.68 -12.62
N PRO A 34 11.23 13.70 -13.46
CA PRO A 34 9.91 13.97 -13.98
C PRO A 34 9.49 12.90 -14.98
N ALA A 35 8.17 12.71 -15.09
CA ALA A 35 7.59 11.87 -16.12
C ALA A 35 7.38 12.65 -17.42
N ILE A 36 7.57 12.00 -18.56
CA ILE A 36 7.57 12.65 -19.88
C ILE A 36 6.26 13.41 -20.10
N GLY A 37 6.36 14.73 -20.35
CA GLY A 37 5.22 15.61 -20.61
C GLY A 37 4.54 16.20 -19.36
N SER A 38 5.14 16.03 -18.18
CA SER A 38 4.77 16.76 -16.96
C SER A 38 5.76 17.89 -16.66
N CYS A 39 5.41 18.73 -15.69
CA CYS A 39 6.23 19.81 -15.16
C CYS A 39 7.13 19.33 -14.02
N VAL A 40 8.19 20.09 -13.75
CA VAL A 40 9.13 19.80 -12.66
C VAL A 40 9.54 21.06 -11.93
N THR A 41 9.34 21.10 -10.62
CA THR A 41 9.80 22.18 -9.75
C THR A 41 11.09 21.73 -9.10
N VAL A 42 12.16 22.50 -9.34
CA VAL A 42 13.50 22.21 -8.85
C VAL A 42 13.80 23.23 -7.75
N PRO A 43 13.78 22.81 -6.47
CA PRO A 43 14.27 23.64 -5.39
C PRO A 43 15.77 23.87 -5.59
N CYS A 44 16.20 25.12 -5.53
CA CYS A 44 17.61 25.43 -5.67
C CYS A 44 18.01 26.65 -4.84
N HIS A 45 19.27 26.61 -4.40
CA HIS A 45 19.88 27.66 -3.62
C HIS A 45 21.21 28.02 -4.25
N PHE A 46 21.54 29.31 -4.34
CA PHE A 46 22.84 29.75 -4.83
C PHE A 46 23.62 30.49 -3.76
N THR A 47 24.92 30.66 -3.99
CA THR A 47 25.84 31.38 -3.11
C THR A 47 26.60 32.36 -3.98
N LEU A 48 26.96 33.51 -3.40
CA LEU A 48 27.74 34.54 -4.06
C LEU A 48 29.03 34.82 -3.30
N GLU A 49 30.05 35.28 -4.02
CA GLU A 49 31.22 35.90 -3.44
C GLU A 49 30.80 37.19 -2.72
N LYS A 50 31.40 37.46 -1.56
CA LYS A 50 31.07 38.60 -0.70
C LYS A 50 30.98 39.94 -1.44
N ARG A 51 31.82 40.15 -2.46
CA ARG A 51 31.84 41.39 -3.27
C ARG A 51 30.57 41.63 -4.08
N PHE A 52 29.77 40.59 -4.32
CA PHE A 52 28.54 40.64 -5.11
C PHE A 52 27.29 40.60 -4.23
N GLU A 53 27.41 40.38 -2.92
CA GLU A 53 26.25 40.32 -2.02
C GLU A 53 25.48 41.65 -1.99
N GLU A 54 26.18 42.79 -2.02
CA GLU A 54 25.56 44.12 -2.07
C GLU A 54 24.94 44.45 -3.44
N ASP A 55 25.36 43.74 -4.49
CA ASP A 55 24.81 43.91 -5.85
C ASP A 55 23.55 43.04 -6.07
N LEU A 56 23.17 42.18 -5.11
CA LEU A 56 21.98 41.34 -5.23
C LEU A 56 20.71 42.13 -4.86
N ILE A 57 20.00 42.63 -5.88
CA ILE A 57 18.82 43.48 -5.73
C ILE A 57 17.54 42.82 -6.27
N PRO A 58 16.33 43.27 -5.88
CA PRO A 58 15.06 42.68 -6.32
C PRO A 58 14.84 42.69 -7.85
N GLU A 59 15.47 43.61 -8.59
CA GLU A 59 15.36 43.74 -10.04
C GLU A 59 16.21 42.71 -10.81
N CYS A 60 17.01 41.91 -10.11
CA CYS A 60 17.75 40.82 -10.72
C CYS A 60 16.81 39.81 -11.39
N LYS A 61 17.24 39.30 -12.54
CA LYS A 61 16.46 38.36 -13.35
C LYS A 61 17.08 36.97 -13.30
N PRO A 62 16.26 35.93 -13.00
CA PRO A 62 16.67 34.55 -13.15
C PRO A 62 16.55 34.15 -14.62
N ILE A 63 17.63 33.63 -15.19
CA ILE A 63 17.69 33.19 -16.58
C ILE A 63 18.11 31.72 -16.62
N TRP A 64 17.37 30.92 -17.39
CA TRP A 64 17.69 29.52 -17.63
C TRP A 64 18.08 29.29 -19.08
N ARG A 65 19.13 28.49 -19.29
CA ARG A 65 19.59 28.09 -20.63
C ARG A 65 19.69 26.58 -20.75
N LYS A 66 19.32 26.03 -21.90
CA LYS A 66 19.58 24.62 -22.21
C LYS A 66 20.96 24.50 -22.86
N GLY A 67 21.91 23.86 -22.18
CA GLY A 67 23.31 23.87 -22.59
C GLY A 67 23.99 25.23 -22.35
N ASN A 68 25.33 25.24 -22.24
CA ASN A 68 26.08 26.45 -21.92
C ASN A 68 25.92 27.57 -22.98
N LYS A 69 25.78 27.19 -24.26
CA LYS A 69 25.58 28.12 -25.40
C LYS A 69 24.21 27.99 -26.08
N GLY A 70 23.28 27.24 -25.51
CA GLY A 70 21.99 27.03 -26.16
C GLY A 70 20.96 28.12 -25.84
N PRO A 71 19.70 27.90 -26.26
CA PRO A 71 18.66 28.90 -26.17
C PRO A 71 18.29 29.19 -24.71
N VAL A 72 17.94 30.46 -24.45
CA VAL A 72 17.31 30.89 -23.19
C VAL A 72 15.88 30.37 -23.17
N LEU A 73 15.49 29.75 -22.05
CA LEU A 73 14.10 29.33 -21.86
C LEU A 73 13.26 30.57 -21.54
N PRO A 74 12.10 30.74 -22.20
CA PRO A 74 11.20 31.85 -21.91
C PRO A 74 10.68 31.73 -20.47
N ASN A 75 10.83 32.81 -19.71
CA ASN A 75 10.27 32.93 -18.37
C ASN A 75 8.83 33.42 -18.48
N LEU A 76 7.88 32.55 -18.12
CA LEU A 76 6.46 32.84 -18.24
C LEU A 76 5.84 33.00 -16.85
N THR A 77 4.97 34.00 -16.73
CA THR A 77 4.13 34.20 -15.54
C THR A 77 2.94 33.25 -15.47
N LYS A 78 2.61 32.62 -16.61
CA LYS A 78 1.53 31.63 -16.75
C LYS A 78 2.03 30.42 -17.54
N GLU A 79 1.37 29.30 -17.36
CA GLU A 79 1.72 28.06 -18.04
C GLU A 79 1.58 28.20 -19.56
N SER A 80 2.60 27.75 -20.27
CA SER A 80 2.56 27.65 -21.72
C SER A 80 2.00 26.29 -22.13
N THR A 81 1.08 26.30 -23.10
CA THR A 81 0.57 25.09 -23.78
C THR A 81 1.48 24.63 -24.93
N GLY A 82 2.62 25.30 -25.18
CA GLY A 82 3.53 24.99 -26.28
C GLY A 82 4.97 25.47 -26.11
N GLY A 83 5.93 24.57 -26.32
CA GLY A 83 7.38 24.85 -26.23
C GLY A 83 7.95 24.74 -24.81
N MET A 84 9.28 24.62 -24.71
CA MET A 84 9.99 24.61 -23.42
C MET A 84 9.87 25.97 -22.74
N SER A 85 9.54 25.99 -21.45
CA SER A 85 9.44 27.24 -20.68
C SER A 85 9.74 27.03 -19.21
N VAL A 86 9.95 28.13 -18.50
CA VAL A 86 10.18 28.15 -17.06
C VAL A 86 9.31 29.18 -16.36
N THR A 87 9.00 28.95 -15.09
CA THR A 87 8.41 29.94 -14.19
C THR A 87 9.24 29.99 -12.92
N PHE A 88 9.80 31.16 -12.62
CA PHE A 88 10.50 31.39 -11.38
C PHE A 88 9.54 31.41 -10.18
N ARG A 89 9.92 30.74 -9.08
CA ARG A 89 9.09 30.58 -7.87
C ARG A 89 9.79 31.02 -6.58
N GLY A 90 11.12 31.06 -6.57
CA GLY A 90 11.91 31.43 -5.39
C GLY A 90 11.96 32.93 -5.11
N ASN A 91 12.85 33.30 -4.19
CA ASN A 91 13.21 34.69 -3.91
C ASN A 91 14.73 34.88 -4.05
N LEU A 92 15.16 35.60 -5.09
CA LEU A 92 16.58 35.81 -5.38
C LEU A 92 17.32 36.51 -4.24
N THR A 93 16.70 37.48 -3.55
CA THR A 93 17.32 38.18 -2.41
C THR A 93 17.51 37.28 -1.18
N ALA A 94 16.76 36.18 -1.12
CA ALA A 94 16.93 35.13 -0.13
C ALA A 94 17.82 33.98 -0.66
N TYR A 95 18.54 34.19 -1.76
CA TYR A 95 19.40 33.20 -2.43
C TYR A 95 18.66 31.94 -2.93
N ASP A 96 17.33 32.03 -3.05
CA ASP A 96 16.45 30.96 -3.51
C ASP A 96 16.18 31.13 -5.02
N CYS A 97 16.68 30.17 -5.80
CA CYS A 97 16.53 30.16 -7.26
C CYS A 97 15.40 29.22 -7.75
N THR A 98 14.57 28.70 -6.84
CA THR A 98 13.57 27.65 -7.14
C THR A 98 12.74 27.98 -8.38
N THR A 99 12.69 27.04 -9.32
CA THR A 99 12.10 27.24 -10.65
C THR A 99 11.27 26.03 -11.07
N THR A 100 10.09 26.27 -11.64
CA THR A 100 9.28 25.26 -12.31
C THR A 100 9.59 25.23 -13.80
N PHE A 101 9.93 24.07 -14.34
CA PHE A 101 10.17 23.82 -15.76
C PHE A 101 8.98 23.10 -16.37
N TYR A 102 8.63 23.49 -17.59
CA TYR A 102 7.49 22.96 -18.32
C TYR A 102 7.94 22.44 -19.69
N ASN A 103 7.47 21.23 -20.04
CA ASN A 103 7.72 20.59 -21.33
C ASN A 103 9.21 20.53 -21.73
N VAL A 104 10.10 20.43 -20.74
CA VAL A 104 11.54 20.26 -20.92
C VAL A 104 11.86 18.83 -21.33
N ASP A 105 13.04 18.63 -21.90
CA ASP A 105 13.53 17.34 -22.36
C ASP A 105 14.85 16.97 -21.65
N ASN A 106 15.40 15.82 -22.00
CA ASN A 106 16.64 15.37 -21.39
C ASN A 106 17.79 16.31 -21.74
N GLY A 107 18.54 16.76 -20.74
CA GLY A 107 19.67 17.64 -20.96
C GLY A 107 20.18 18.34 -19.71
N SER A 108 21.18 19.19 -19.93
CA SER A 108 21.78 20.03 -18.91
C SER A 108 21.28 21.46 -19.02
N TYR A 109 20.83 22.02 -17.91
CA TYR A 109 20.27 23.36 -17.79
C TYR A 109 21.16 24.21 -16.87
N TYR A 110 21.39 25.45 -17.29
CA TYR A 110 22.32 26.36 -16.65
C TYR A 110 21.57 27.57 -16.12
N PHE A 111 21.82 27.90 -14.85
CA PHE A 111 21.27 29.09 -14.20
C PHE A 111 22.20 30.28 -14.42
N ARG A 112 21.61 31.43 -14.76
CA ARG A 112 22.28 32.71 -14.88
C ARG A 112 21.52 33.74 -14.07
N LEU A 113 22.26 34.51 -13.29
CA LEU A 113 21.76 35.68 -12.57
C LEU A 113 22.16 36.93 -13.35
N GLU A 114 21.19 37.79 -13.66
CA GLU A 114 21.43 39.04 -14.37
C GLU A 114 20.76 40.21 -13.65
N CYS A 115 21.57 41.02 -13.00
CA CYS A 115 21.15 42.24 -12.32
C CYS A 115 21.43 43.47 -13.20
N PRO A 116 20.67 44.57 -13.03
CA PRO A 116 20.89 45.79 -13.81
C PRO A 116 22.18 46.53 -13.43
N ASN A 117 22.82 46.16 -12.33
CA ASN A 117 24.14 46.65 -11.91
C ASN A 117 25.27 45.78 -12.52
N LYS A 118 26.39 45.64 -11.82
CA LYS A 118 27.56 44.89 -12.30
C LYS A 118 27.45 43.38 -12.10
N LEU A 119 26.46 42.90 -11.32
CA LEU A 119 26.29 41.48 -11.03
C LEU A 119 25.63 40.76 -12.21
N GLN A 120 26.47 40.12 -13.02
CA GLN A 120 26.05 39.18 -14.04
C GLN A 120 26.88 37.91 -13.94
N TRP A 121 26.24 36.80 -13.60
CA TRP A 121 26.97 35.55 -13.33
C TRP A 121 26.32 34.35 -14.01
N ASN A 122 27.14 33.51 -14.64
CA ASN A 122 26.73 32.23 -15.20
C ASN A 122 27.24 31.11 -14.29
N PHE A 123 26.33 30.32 -13.73
CA PHE A 123 26.69 29.16 -12.92
C PHE A 123 26.91 27.96 -13.85
N VAL A 124 28.16 27.77 -14.27
CA VAL A 124 28.55 26.76 -15.28
C VAL A 124 29.18 25.49 -14.71
N ASP A 125 29.66 25.55 -13.47
CA ASP A 125 30.46 24.46 -12.89
C ASP A 125 29.62 23.20 -12.62
N GLU A 126 28.41 23.38 -12.09
CA GLU A 126 27.48 22.29 -11.78
C GLU A 126 26.10 22.57 -12.42
N PRO A 127 25.81 22.04 -13.63
CA PRO A 127 24.52 22.24 -14.27
C PRO A 127 23.44 21.33 -13.70
N LEU A 128 22.19 21.80 -13.75
CA LEU A 128 21.02 20.98 -13.47
C LEU A 128 20.85 19.94 -14.59
N THR A 129 20.89 18.66 -14.27
CA THR A 129 20.65 17.59 -15.24
C THR A 129 19.24 17.04 -15.08
N ILE A 130 18.42 17.17 -16.12
CA ILE A 130 17.06 16.62 -16.17
C ILE A 130 17.09 15.36 -17.04
N GLN A 131 16.62 14.23 -16.48
CA GLN A 131 16.48 12.97 -17.19
C GLN A 131 15.09 12.39 -16.93
N PHE A 132 14.25 12.41 -17.95
CA PHE A 132 13.00 11.70 -17.97
C PHE A 132 13.25 10.20 -18.16
N LYS A 133 12.76 9.40 -17.21
CA LYS A 133 12.58 7.96 -17.40
C LYS A 133 11.24 7.75 -18.11
N GLY A 134 11.20 6.85 -19.10
CA GLY A 134 10.05 6.70 -20.02
C GLY A 134 8.69 6.52 -19.33
N ASP A 135 8.68 5.93 -18.14
CA ASP A 135 7.48 5.59 -17.41
C ASP A 135 7.22 6.53 -16.23
N LEU A 136 5.95 6.91 -16.04
CA LEU A 136 5.47 7.58 -14.84
C LEU A 136 5.76 6.69 -13.62
N PRO A 137 6.24 7.24 -12.49
CA PRO A 137 6.58 6.45 -11.32
C PRO A 137 5.32 5.85 -10.69
N ALA A 138 5.32 4.54 -10.48
CA ALA A 138 4.28 3.88 -9.71
C ALA A 138 4.38 4.30 -8.24
N PRO A 139 3.25 4.46 -7.53
CA PRO A 139 3.28 4.74 -6.11
C PRO A 139 3.94 3.59 -5.33
N LEU A 140 4.59 3.89 -4.22
CA LEU A 140 5.14 2.94 -3.27
C LEU A 140 4.08 2.62 -2.22
N LEU A 141 3.58 1.38 -2.20
CA LEU A 141 2.61 0.90 -1.22
C LEU A 141 3.33 0.21 -0.06
N THR A 142 3.12 0.72 1.16
CA THR A 142 3.61 0.16 2.41
C THR A 142 2.47 -0.59 3.12
N HIS A 143 2.72 -1.84 3.48
CA HIS A 143 1.77 -2.74 4.12
C HIS A 143 2.31 -3.22 5.47
N PRO A 144 1.46 -3.76 6.37
CA PRO A 144 1.88 -4.27 7.67
C PRO A 144 2.88 -5.41 7.49
N LYS A 145 3.93 -5.40 8.31
CA LYS A 145 4.93 -6.49 8.34
C LYS A 145 4.44 -7.69 9.15
N GLU A 146 3.58 -7.43 10.12
CA GLU A 146 3.03 -8.42 11.03
C GLU A 146 1.67 -8.94 10.54
N GLN A 147 1.28 -10.09 11.08
CA GLN A 147 0.01 -10.71 10.78
C GLN A 147 -1.14 -9.83 11.28
N VAL A 148 -2.04 -9.45 10.37
CA VAL A 148 -3.24 -8.67 10.71
C VAL A 148 -4.31 -9.61 11.25
N VAL A 149 -4.87 -9.28 12.41
CA VAL A 149 -5.97 -10.02 13.05
C VAL A 149 -7.26 -9.22 12.94
N GLU A 150 -8.40 -9.88 12.78
CA GLU A 150 -9.70 -9.22 12.76
C GLU A 150 -9.93 -8.35 14.00
N GLY A 151 -10.50 -7.16 13.79
CA GLY A 151 -10.76 -6.18 14.84
C GLY A 151 -9.60 -5.23 15.13
N THR A 152 -8.37 -5.51 14.67
CA THR A 152 -7.25 -4.59 14.85
C THR A 152 -7.32 -3.41 13.88
N LEU A 153 -6.83 -2.25 14.32
CA LEU A 153 -6.65 -1.09 13.44
C LEU A 153 -5.44 -1.33 12.52
N VAL A 154 -5.65 -1.16 11.21
CA VAL A 154 -4.64 -1.36 10.16
C VAL A 154 -4.32 -0.03 9.52
N GLU A 155 -3.04 0.20 9.27
CA GLU A 155 -2.54 1.36 8.53
C GLU A 155 -1.82 0.91 7.26
N LEU A 156 -2.27 1.42 6.11
CA LEU A 156 -1.59 1.27 4.83
C LEU A 156 -1.00 2.60 4.43
N GLY A 157 0.28 2.60 4.07
CA GLY A 157 0.97 3.77 3.55
C GLY A 157 1.02 3.74 2.03
N CYS A 158 0.93 4.90 1.41
CA CYS A 158 1.20 5.04 0.00
C CYS A 158 1.97 6.34 -0.26
N SER A 159 3.08 6.25 -0.99
CA SER A 159 3.85 7.43 -1.39
C SER A 159 4.00 7.52 -2.90
N ALA A 160 3.91 8.74 -3.43
CA ALA A 160 4.05 8.99 -4.86
C ALA A 160 4.86 10.28 -5.08
N PRO A 161 5.78 10.31 -6.05
CA PRO A 161 6.44 11.54 -6.43
C PRO A 161 5.43 12.61 -6.85
N SER A 162 5.67 13.84 -6.45
CA SER A 162 4.91 15.03 -6.81
C SER A 162 5.86 16.13 -7.28
N PRO A 163 6.54 15.93 -8.42
CA PRO A 163 7.58 16.81 -8.89
C PRO A 163 7.07 18.17 -9.36
N CYS A 164 5.76 18.35 -9.58
CA CYS A 164 5.18 19.61 -10.02
C CYS A 164 4.38 20.29 -8.90
N HIS A 165 4.88 21.38 -8.34
CA HIS A 165 4.18 22.13 -7.28
C HIS A 165 2.84 22.75 -7.72
N PRO A 166 2.71 23.34 -8.93
CA PRO A 166 1.42 23.84 -9.41
C PRO A 166 0.36 22.75 -9.63
N HIS A 167 0.80 21.51 -9.85
CA HIS A 167 -0.05 20.36 -10.11
C HIS A 167 0.37 19.18 -9.23
N PRO A 168 0.08 19.26 -7.92
CA PRO A 168 0.49 18.22 -7.00
C PRO A 168 -0.17 16.89 -7.36
N THR A 169 0.58 15.80 -7.20
CA THR A 169 0.06 14.45 -7.43
C THR A 169 -1.04 14.16 -6.40
N ILE A 170 -2.16 13.60 -6.84
CA ILE A 170 -3.24 13.19 -5.94
C ILE A 170 -3.15 11.69 -5.75
N VAL A 171 -3.29 11.23 -4.51
CA VAL A 171 -3.29 9.81 -4.17
C VAL A 171 -4.67 9.41 -3.68
N THR A 172 -5.22 8.35 -4.27
CA THR A 172 -6.54 7.82 -3.89
C THR A 172 -6.48 6.33 -3.59
N TRP A 173 -7.39 5.87 -2.73
CA TRP A 173 -7.50 4.48 -2.33
C TRP A 173 -8.79 3.85 -2.87
N THR A 174 -8.67 2.64 -3.41
CA THR A 174 -9.81 1.84 -3.87
C THR A 174 -9.70 0.41 -3.35
N PRO A 175 -10.73 -0.14 -2.68
CA PRO A 175 -11.96 0.52 -2.22
C PRO A 175 -11.72 1.47 -1.03
N THR A 176 -12.69 2.34 -0.75
CA THR A 176 -12.68 3.27 0.40
C THR A 176 -13.05 2.54 1.69
N LEU A 177 -12.11 1.76 2.23
CA LEU A 177 -12.33 0.93 3.43
C LEU A 177 -12.44 1.73 4.74
N GLY A 178 -11.93 2.96 4.77
CA GLY A 178 -11.85 3.77 5.98
C GLY A 178 -11.38 5.19 5.69
N LEU A 179 -10.72 5.81 6.68
CA LEU A 179 -10.25 7.18 6.59
C LEU A 179 -8.86 7.23 5.96
N SER A 180 -8.70 8.05 4.92
CA SER A 180 -7.40 8.34 4.32
C SER A 180 -6.97 9.77 4.63
N THR A 181 -5.74 9.95 5.07
CA THR A 181 -5.08 11.27 5.16
C THR A 181 -4.14 11.46 3.98
N GLN A 182 -3.83 12.71 3.64
CA GLN A 182 -2.86 13.04 2.62
C GLN A 182 -1.98 14.20 3.09
N LEU A 183 -0.67 14.04 2.96
CA LEU A 183 0.34 15.00 3.33
C LEU A 183 1.29 15.21 2.15
N GLN A 184 1.41 16.47 1.72
CA GLN A 184 2.39 16.90 0.73
C GLN A 184 3.66 17.33 1.47
N ARG A 185 4.80 16.73 1.12
CA ARG A 185 6.11 17.18 1.61
C ARG A 185 7.05 17.32 0.42
N ASP A 186 7.49 18.54 0.15
CA ASP A 186 8.40 18.85 -0.96
C ASP A 186 7.91 18.27 -2.30
N ASN A 187 8.66 17.32 -2.85
CA ASN A 187 8.40 16.64 -4.12
C ASN A 187 7.76 15.25 -3.95
N GLU A 188 7.12 14.97 -2.81
CA GLU A 188 6.45 13.70 -2.53
C GLU A 188 5.10 13.90 -1.84
N VAL A 189 4.13 13.09 -2.24
CA VAL A 189 2.82 12.98 -1.58
C VAL A 189 2.79 11.67 -0.84
N THR A 190 2.41 11.72 0.42
CA THR A 190 2.16 10.54 1.24
C THR A 190 0.69 10.50 1.65
N SER A 191 0.08 9.32 1.57
CA SER A 191 -1.27 9.08 2.05
C SER A 191 -1.29 7.85 2.95
N THR A 192 -2.01 7.96 4.06
CA THR A 192 -2.18 6.86 5.00
C THR A 192 -3.66 6.48 5.06
N LEU A 193 -3.99 5.24 4.73
CA LEU A 193 -5.33 4.68 4.87
C LEU A 193 -5.42 3.89 6.18
N THR A 194 -6.39 4.25 7.01
CA THR A 194 -6.65 3.62 8.30
C THR A 194 -8.03 2.98 8.30
N PHE A 195 -8.12 1.71 8.70
CA PHE A 195 -9.38 0.97 8.78
C PHE A 195 -9.31 -0.16 9.81
N THR A 196 -10.47 -0.59 10.31
CA THR A 196 -10.56 -1.75 11.19
C THR A 196 -10.62 -3.04 10.36
N ALA A 197 -9.71 -3.97 10.62
CA ALA A 197 -9.64 -5.25 9.90
C ALA A 197 -10.93 -6.07 10.09
N SER A 198 -11.46 -6.61 8.98
CA SER A 198 -12.62 -7.50 8.98
C SER A 198 -12.33 -8.73 8.12
N HIS A 199 -12.78 -9.91 8.55
CA HIS A 199 -12.73 -11.14 7.75
C HIS A 199 -13.30 -10.96 6.33
N ARG A 200 -14.28 -10.06 6.15
CA ARG A 200 -14.91 -9.78 4.85
C ARG A 200 -13.95 -9.18 3.83
N TYR A 201 -12.85 -8.60 4.28
CA TYR A 201 -11.84 -7.99 3.41
C TYR A 201 -10.70 -8.96 3.09
N HIS A 202 -10.65 -10.14 3.71
CA HIS A 202 -9.63 -11.14 3.42
C HIS A 202 -9.70 -11.58 1.95
N GLY A 203 -8.55 -11.60 1.27
CA GLY A 203 -8.44 -11.97 -0.13
C GLY A 203 -8.80 -10.85 -1.12
N ASN A 204 -9.37 -9.73 -0.65
CA ASN A 204 -9.67 -8.57 -1.50
C ASN A 204 -8.41 -7.73 -1.74
N ASN A 205 -8.38 -7.05 -2.89
CA ASN A 205 -7.30 -6.11 -3.23
C ASN A 205 -7.65 -4.70 -2.78
N VAL A 206 -6.67 -4.04 -2.17
CA VAL A 206 -6.67 -2.60 -1.93
C VAL A 206 -5.63 -1.98 -2.84
N SER A 207 -6.05 -1.00 -3.63
CA SER A 207 -5.22 -0.30 -4.60
C SER A 207 -5.01 1.14 -4.15
N CYS A 208 -3.75 1.57 -4.16
CA CYS A 208 -3.38 2.97 -4.12
C CYS A 208 -3.16 3.47 -5.55
N THR A 209 -3.79 4.57 -5.93
CA THR A 209 -3.71 5.18 -7.27
C THR A 209 -3.12 6.59 -7.18
N ALA A 210 -2.01 6.81 -7.87
CA ALA A 210 -1.42 8.12 -8.07
C ALA A 210 -1.97 8.75 -9.36
N ILE A 211 -2.41 10.00 -9.28
CA ILE A 211 -3.01 10.77 -10.37
C ILE A 211 -2.04 11.92 -10.72
N TYR A 212 -1.47 11.85 -11.91
CA TYR A 212 -0.52 12.83 -12.43
C TYR A 212 -1.16 13.68 -13.52
N PHE A 213 -0.96 15.00 -13.47
CA PHE A 213 -1.37 15.87 -14.57
C PHE A 213 -0.31 15.88 -15.67
N LYS A 214 -0.72 15.54 -16.90
CA LYS A 214 0.13 15.58 -18.09
C LYS A 214 -0.29 16.74 -18.98
N GLN A 215 0.46 17.84 -18.90
CA GLN A 215 0.17 19.07 -19.63
C GLN A 215 0.19 18.91 -21.14
N SER A 216 1.14 18.12 -21.68
CA SER A 216 1.23 17.89 -23.13
C SER A 216 -0.03 17.27 -23.74
N GLN A 217 -0.86 16.62 -22.93
CA GLN A 217 -2.12 16.01 -23.34
C GLN A 217 -3.35 16.70 -22.72
N GLY A 218 -3.15 17.69 -21.83
CA GLY A 218 -4.21 18.32 -21.06
C GLY A 218 -5.06 17.34 -20.24
N LYS A 219 -4.49 16.22 -19.79
CA LYS A 219 -5.23 15.11 -19.18
C LYS A 219 -4.51 14.53 -17.95
N ASN A 220 -5.30 13.99 -17.02
CA ASN A 220 -4.81 13.18 -15.91
C ASN A 220 -4.45 11.76 -16.36
N VAL A 221 -3.29 11.29 -15.93
CA VAL A 221 -2.82 9.91 -16.12
C VAL A 221 -2.70 9.25 -14.75
N THR A 222 -3.22 8.04 -14.62
CA THR A 222 -3.30 7.32 -13.35
C THR A 222 -2.42 6.09 -13.36
N ILE A 223 -1.69 5.86 -12.27
CA ILE A 223 -0.94 4.62 -12.04
C ILE A 223 -1.26 4.09 -10.66
N SER A 224 -1.54 2.79 -10.59
CA SER A 224 -1.92 2.14 -9.33
C SER A 224 -0.99 1.01 -8.93
N ARG A 225 -0.94 0.76 -7.62
CA ARG A 225 -0.38 -0.44 -7.00
C ARG A 225 -1.43 -1.08 -6.12
N SER A 226 -1.50 -2.40 -6.17
CA SER A 226 -2.47 -3.18 -5.40
C SER A 226 -1.77 -4.07 -4.38
N TYR A 227 -2.41 -4.24 -3.24
CA TYR A 227 -2.03 -5.15 -2.18
C TYR A 227 -3.22 -6.03 -1.81
N GLN A 228 -3.03 -7.35 -1.77
CA GLN A 228 -4.07 -8.29 -1.36
C GLN A 228 -4.06 -8.43 0.15
N LEU A 229 -5.21 -8.18 0.79
CA LEU A 229 -5.33 -8.24 2.24
C LEU A 229 -5.31 -9.69 2.74
N SER A 230 -4.40 -9.98 3.66
CA SER A 230 -4.41 -11.22 4.45
C SER A 230 -4.82 -10.90 5.88
N ILE A 231 -6.04 -11.27 6.26
CA ILE A 231 -6.62 -10.96 7.59
C ILE A 231 -6.93 -12.27 8.27
N SER A 232 -6.44 -12.41 9.49
CA SER A 232 -6.57 -13.61 10.31
C SER A 232 -7.79 -13.48 11.21
N PHE A 233 -8.64 -14.48 11.24
CA PHE A 233 -9.89 -14.50 11.98
C PHE A 233 -10.18 -15.90 12.53
N SER A 234 -10.92 -15.95 13.63
CA SER A 234 -11.40 -17.21 14.22
C SER A 234 -12.32 -17.95 13.25
N PRO A 235 -12.43 -19.28 13.35
CA PRO A 235 -13.34 -20.06 12.53
C PRO A 235 -14.76 -19.48 12.60
N ARG A 236 -15.45 -19.49 11.46
CA ARG A 236 -16.84 -19.01 11.34
C ARG A 236 -17.63 -19.80 10.33
N ASN A 237 -18.95 -19.75 10.47
CA ASN A 237 -19.89 -20.48 9.62
C ASN A 237 -19.62 -21.99 9.64
N THR A 238 -19.23 -22.50 10.81
CA THR A 238 -18.98 -23.93 10.99
C THR A 238 -20.26 -24.71 10.81
N SER A 239 -20.25 -25.69 9.92
CA SER A 239 -21.41 -26.47 9.55
C SER A 239 -21.10 -27.95 9.48
N VAL A 240 -22.09 -28.76 9.81
CA VAL A 240 -22.03 -30.21 9.72
C VAL A 240 -22.93 -30.69 8.59
N SER A 241 -22.39 -31.56 7.74
CA SER A 241 -23.16 -32.34 6.77
C SER A 241 -22.99 -33.83 7.09
N GLY A 242 -24.03 -34.61 6.80
CA GLY A 242 -24.04 -36.04 7.06
C GLY A 242 -24.64 -36.81 5.89
N SER A 243 -24.04 -37.95 5.56
CA SER A 243 -24.58 -38.90 4.58
C SER A 243 -24.61 -40.31 5.17
N PRO A 244 -25.80 -40.95 5.24
CA PRO A 244 -25.87 -42.33 5.67
C PRO A 244 -25.24 -43.25 4.62
N CYS A 245 -24.52 -44.25 5.08
CA CYS A 245 -24.04 -45.33 4.23
C CYS A 245 -25.22 -46.15 3.72
N HIS A 246 -25.16 -46.59 2.46
CA HIS A 246 -26.20 -47.47 1.92
C HIS A 246 -25.98 -48.92 2.37
N PRO A 247 -27.03 -49.62 2.86
CA PRO A 247 -28.38 -49.15 3.14
C PRO A 247 -28.47 -48.37 4.47
N ALA A 248 -29.25 -47.28 4.48
CA ALA A 248 -29.48 -46.46 5.67
C ALA A 248 -30.42 -47.17 6.66
N ARG A 249 -29.84 -47.97 7.56
CA ARG A 249 -30.56 -48.75 8.57
C ARG A 249 -29.89 -48.65 9.93
N GLU A 250 -30.59 -49.08 10.97
CA GLU A 250 -30.01 -49.26 12.31
C GLU A 250 -28.76 -50.17 12.23
N GLY A 251 -27.67 -49.76 12.91
CA GLY A 251 -26.37 -50.41 12.81
C GLY A 251 -25.59 -50.08 11.53
N GLY A 252 -26.16 -49.30 10.61
CA GLY A 252 -25.47 -48.74 9.44
C GLY A 252 -24.48 -47.62 9.82
N CYS A 253 -23.61 -47.22 8.90
CA CYS A 253 -22.71 -46.09 9.14
C CYS A 253 -23.30 -44.74 8.71
N LEU A 254 -22.85 -43.68 9.36
CA LEU A 254 -23.11 -42.28 9.03
C LEU A 254 -21.76 -41.60 8.86
N ASN A 255 -21.54 -41.02 7.67
CA ASN A 255 -20.36 -40.21 7.38
C ASN A 255 -20.71 -38.75 7.66
N LEU A 256 -20.06 -38.16 8.66
CA LEU A 256 -20.19 -36.77 9.04
C LEU A 256 -18.99 -35.99 8.50
N THR A 257 -19.23 -34.79 7.99
CA THR A 257 -18.20 -33.86 7.53
C THR A 257 -18.46 -32.49 8.15
N CYS A 258 -17.43 -31.92 8.75
CA CYS A 258 -17.44 -30.59 9.36
C CYS A 258 -16.64 -29.64 8.46
N THR A 259 -17.26 -28.52 8.11
CA THR A 259 -16.64 -27.46 7.31
C THR A 259 -16.67 -26.16 8.09
N SER A 260 -15.64 -25.33 7.93
CA SER A 260 -15.57 -24.01 8.56
C SER A 260 -14.73 -23.06 7.72
N HIS A 261 -15.07 -21.77 7.76
CA HIS A 261 -14.30 -20.73 7.11
C HIS A 261 -13.36 -20.07 8.12
N ALA A 262 -12.05 -20.20 7.93
CA ALA A 262 -11.04 -19.74 8.88
C ALA A 262 -9.76 -19.29 8.18
N ASN A 263 -9.08 -18.28 8.72
CA ASN A 263 -7.71 -17.92 8.34
C ASN A 263 -6.89 -17.60 9.60
N PRO A 264 -5.79 -18.29 9.91
CA PRO A 264 -5.25 -19.46 9.22
C PRO A 264 -6.25 -20.64 9.16
N PRO A 265 -6.00 -21.65 8.31
CA PRO A 265 -6.84 -22.84 8.23
C PRO A 265 -7.04 -23.51 9.59
N VAL A 266 -8.17 -24.19 9.76
CA VAL A 266 -8.50 -24.95 10.97
C VAL A 266 -7.40 -25.96 11.27
N SER A 267 -6.88 -25.95 12.49
CA SER A 267 -5.84 -26.86 12.96
C SER A 267 -6.42 -28.09 13.66
N GLU A 268 -7.58 -27.95 14.31
CA GLU A 268 -8.23 -29.06 15.03
C GLU A 268 -9.73 -29.09 14.80
N PHE A 269 -10.26 -30.31 14.64
CA PHE A 269 -11.69 -30.61 14.54
C PHE A 269 -12.03 -31.63 15.62
N THR A 270 -13.03 -31.32 16.45
CA THR A 270 -13.52 -32.19 17.51
C THR A 270 -15.01 -32.44 17.33
N TRP A 271 -15.42 -33.71 17.35
CA TRP A 271 -16.82 -34.11 17.18
C TRP A 271 -17.47 -34.46 18.49
N TYR A 272 -18.71 -34.01 18.66
CA TYR A 272 -19.52 -34.28 19.83
C TYR A 272 -20.87 -34.89 19.45
N ARG A 273 -21.32 -35.83 20.27
CA ARG A 273 -22.67 -36.39 20.24
C ARG A 273 -23.44 -35.91 21.46
N ILE A 274 -24.67 -35.47 21.23
CA ILE A 274 -25.62 -35.12 22.30
C ILE A 274 -26.55 -36.32 22.52
N HIS A 275 -26.61 -36.81 23.75
CA HIS A 275 -27.49 -37.90 24.15
C HIS A 275 -28.17 -37.55 25.47
N GLY A 276 -29.43 -37.09 25.39
CA GLY A 276 -30.12 -36.49 26.54
C GLY A 276 -29.41 -35.21 26.99
N GLU A 277 -29.06 -35.14 28.28
CA GLU A 277 -28.31 -34.01 28.85
C GLU A 277 -26.78 -34.17 28.76
N ARG A 278 -26.27 -35.27 28.18
CA ARG A 278 -24.84 -35.58 28.10
C ARG A 278 -24.26 -35.21 26.74
N ILE A 279 -23.07 -34.59 26.76
CA ILE A 279 -22.25 -34.32 25.58
C ILE A 279 -21.03 -35.24 25.65
N LEU A 280 -20.83 -36.05 24.62
CA LEU A 280 -19.71 -37.00 24.52
C LEU A 280 -18.84 -36.65 23.31
N GLN A 281 -17.52 -36.53 23.50
CA GLN A 281 -16.59 -36.45 22.39
C GLN A 281 -16.49 -37.82 21.71
N ILE A 282 -16.70 -37.85 20.40
CA ILE A 282 -16.81 -39.10 19.61
C ILE A 282 -15.71 -39.27 18.56
N GLY A 283 -14.90 -38.25 18.31
CA GLY A 283 -13.80 -38.33 17.37
C GLY A 283 -13.20 -36.97 17.03
N ASN A 284 -12.16 -37.00 16.20
CA ASN A 284 -11.46 -35.83 15.70
C ASN A 284 -11.30 -35.93 14.17
N GLY A 285 -10.99 -34.81 13.52
CA GLY A 285 -10.78 -34.73 12.06
C GLY A 285 -11.95 -34.10 11.32
N SER A 286 -11.70 -33.62 10.10
CA SER A 286 -12.72 -32.91 9.29
C SER A 286 -13.86 -33.81 8.82
N ALA A 287 -13.66 -35.12 8.80
CA ALA A 287 -14.70 -36.12 8.55
C ALA A 287 -14.63 -37.25 9.58
N LEU A 288 -15.78 -37.77 9.97
CA LEU A 288 -15.92 -38.84 10.94
C LEU A 288 -17.01 -39.83 10.50
N SER A 289 -16.68 -41.12 10.48
CA SER A 289 -17.64 -42.19 10.23
C SER A 289 -18.03 -42.85 11.56
N ILE A 290 -19.32 -42.89 11.87
CA ILE A 290 -19.87 -43.51 13.08
C ILE A 290 -20.97 -44.51 12.76
N GLN A 291 -21.29 -45.40 13.70
CA GLN A 291 -22.46 -46.27 13.60
C GLN A 291 -23.73 -45.56 14.09
N LEU A 292 -24.83 -45.77 13.38
CA LEU A 292 -26.16 -45.29 13.71
C LEU A 292 -26.81 -46.21 14.75
N PHE A 293 -27.31 -45.61 15.83
CA PHE A 293 -28.07 -46.30 16.88
C PHE A 293 -29.50 -45.74 16.94
N ASN A 294 -30.49 -46.53 17.39
CA ASN A 294 -31.92 -46.19 17.47
C ASN A 294 -32.32 -45.07 18.47
N THR A 295 -31.40 -44.17 18.81
CA THR A 295 -31.59 -43.09 19.78
C THR A 295 -31.44 -41.74 19.10
N ASN A 296 -32.00 -40.67 19.69
CA ASN A 296 -31.81 -39.27 19.26
C ASN A 296 -30.35 -38.99 18.85
N ASN A 297 -30.10 -38.87 17.55
CA ASN A 297 -28.76 -38.75 16.98
C ASN A 297 -28.50 -37.29 16.61
N TRP A 298 -28.00 -36.55 17.59
CA TRP A 298 -27.64 -35.14 17.45
C TRP A 298 -26.14 -34.97 17.54
N PHE A 299 -25.56 -34.30 16.56
CA PHE A 299 -24.11 -34.12 16.44
C PHE A 299 -23.78 -32.65 16.23
N PHE A 300 -22.64 -32.22 16.76
CA PHE A 300 -22.04 -30.94 16.40
C PHE A 300 -20.53 -31.09 16.41
N CYS A 301 -19.84 -30.26 15.65
CA CYS A 301 -18.38 -30.17 15.69
C CYS A 301 -17.95 -28.85 16.34
N GLU A 302 -16.79 -28.88 16.99
CA GLU A 302 -16.05 -27.71 17.42
C GLU A 302 -14.74 -27.67 16.62
N VAL A 303 -14.44 -26.49 16.11
CA VAL A 303 -13.23 -26.24 15.31
C VAL A 303 -12.38 -25.19 15.98
N LEU A 304 -11.07 -25.33 15.82
CA LEU A 304 -10.06 -24.43 16.38
C LEU A 304 -9.06 -24.02 15.29
N ASN A 305 -8.69 -22.75 15.27
CA ASN A 305 -7.46 -22.29 14.63
C ASN A 305 -6.63 -21.46 15.62
N GLY A 306 -5.48 -20.97 15.19
CA GLY A 306 -4.59 -20.15 16.04
C GLY A 306 -5.18 -18.81 16.53
N ILE A 307 -6.39 -18.42 16.08
CA ILE A 307 -7.09 -17.20 16.49
C ILE A 307 -8.23 -17.48 17.47
N GLY A 308 -8.92 -18.62 17.36
CA GLY A 308 -10.01 -18.97 18.26
C GLY A 308 -10.79 -20.22 17.83
N THR A 309 -11.97 -20.40 18.44
CA THR A 309 -12.84 -21.57 18.22
C THR A 309 -14.25 -21.19 17.76
N GLU A 310 -14.94 -22.13 17.12
CA GLU A 310 -16.37 -22.05 16.85
C GLU A 310 -17.02 -23.44 16.94
N LYS A 311 -18.27 -23.48 17.40
CA LYS A 311 -19.11 -24.68 17.39
C LYS A 311 -20.13 -24.59 16.27
N SER A 312 -20.36 -25.70 15.58
CA SER A 312 -21.42 -25.78 14.57
C SER A 312 -22.81 -25.72 15.21
N ASN A 313 -23.81 -25.48 14.37
CA ASN A 313 -25.18 -25.84 14.72
C ASN A 313 -25.30 -27.37 14.92
N VAL A 314 -26.33 -27.79 15.67
CA VAL A 314 -26.61 -29.20 15.90
C VAL A 314 -27.22 -29.82 14.65
N TYR A 315 -26.52 -30.79 14.06
CA TYR A 315 -27.02 -31.66 13.01
C TYR A 315 -27.89 -32.76 13.61
N LYS A 316 -29.10 -32.92 13.06
CA LYS A 316 -30.09 -33.91 13.50
C LYS A 316 -30.36 -34.86 12.36
N ILE A 317 -30.29 -36.16 12.63
CA ILE A 317 -30.74 -37.20 11.70
C ILE A 317 -31.85 -38.00 12.35
N ASP A 318 -32.95 -38.14 11.63
CA ASP A 318 -34.05 -39.03 12.00
C ASP A 318 -33.91 -40.30 11.16
N ILE A 319 -33.67 -41.42 11.82
CA ILE A 319 -33.67 -42.73 11.17
C ILE A 319 -35.13 -43.16 11.19
N GLN A 320 -35.88 -42.82 10.13
CA GLN A 320 -37.21 -43.41 9.96
C GLN A 320 -37.03 -44.92 9.91
N GLY A 321 -37.46 -45.60 10.98
CA GLY A 321 -37.47 -47.05 11.04
C GLY A 321 -38.25 -47.56 9.83
N ILE A 322 -37.60 -48.39 9.00
CA ILE A 322 -38.27 -49.20 7.99
C ILE A 322 -39.14 -50.21 8.74
N TYR A 323 -40.29 -49.75 9.22
CA TYR A 323 -41.39 -50.60 9.67
C TYR A 323 -42.60 -50.47 8.73
N SER A 324 -42.42 -50.00 7.50
CA SER A 324 -43.44 -50.10 6.46
C SER A 324 -43.19 -51.32 5.56
N THR A 325 -43.79 -52.43 6.00
CA THR A 325 -44.36 -53.53 5.19
C THR A 325 -43.43 -54.32 4.26
N CYS A 326 -42.94 -55.46 4.75
CA CYS A 326 -42.69 -56.63 3.90
C CYS A 326 -43.56 -57.79 4.39
N TRP A 327 -44.83 -57.78 4.00
CA TRP A 327 -45.66 -58.99 3.93
C TRP A 327 -46.75 -58.77 2.87
N GLN A 328 -46.56 -59.34 1.67
CA GLN A 328 -47.52 -60.34 1.18
C GLN A 328 -46.95 -61.14 0.01
N LYS A 329 -47.01 -62.46 0.23
CA LYS A 329 -46.71 -63.60 -0.63
C LYS A 329 -47.06 -63.40 -2.11
N SER A 330 -46.14 -63.83 -2.97
CA SER A 330 -46.47 -64.40 -4.27
C SER A 330 -47.20 -65.73 -4.07
N LEU A 331 -48.42 -65.85 -4.57
CA LEU A 331 -49.02 -67.12 -4.95
C LEU A 331 -49.57 -66.96 -6.37
N SER A 332 -48.97 -67.70 -7.29
CA SER A 332 -49.46 -67.86 -8.66
C SER A 332 -50.64 -68.83 -8.70
N ASN A 333 -51.49 -68.58 -9.69
CA ASN A 333 -52.43 -69.49 -10.35
C ASN A 333 -53.75 -69.86 -9.65
N ASP A 334 -54.79 -69.49 -10.39
CA ASP A 334 -56.05 -70.19 -10.65
C ASP A 334 -57.11 -70.38 -9.56
N HIS A 335 -58.35 -70.27 -10.07
CA HIS A 335 -59.65 -70.57 -9.47
C HIS A 335 -60.27 -69.53 -8.51
N GLN A 336 -61.10 -68.68 -9.11
CA GLN A 336 -62.54 -68.51 -8.80
C GLN A 336 -63.00 -68.98 -7.41
N ILE A 337 -63.62 -68.10 -6.61
CA ILE A 337 -65.03 -68.21 -6.15
C ILE A 337 -65.43 -67.02 -5.25
N ARG A 338 -66.73 -66.74 -5.34
CA ARG A 338 -67.61 -65.64 -4.91
C ARG A 338 -67.70 -65.30 -3.41
N PHE A 339 -68.02 -64.01 -3.22
CA PHE A 339 -68.95 -63.32 -2.30
C PHE A 339 -69.40 -63.99 -0.99
N PHE A 340 -69.25 -63.24 0.11
CA PHE A 340 -70.37 -62.57 0.79
C PHE A 340 -70.01 -61.11 1.07
#